data_AF-A0A4Q8TU29-F1
#
_entry.id   AF-A0A4Q8TU29-F1
#
_cell.length_a   1.000
_cell.length_b   1.000
_cell.length_c   1.000
_cell.angle_alpha   90.00
_cell.angle_beta   90.00
_cell.angle_gamma   90.00
#
_symmetry.space_group_name_H-M   'P 1'
#
loop_
_entity.id
_entity.type
_entity.pdbx_description
1 polymer ?
#
loop_
_entity_poly.entity_id
_entity_poly.type
_entity_poly.pdbx_seq_one_letter_code
_entity_poly.pdbx_strand_id
1 'polypeptide(L)'
;MKYEKYYTPLRAVNAADFNRCIYCGCEMARNDFIPPIKFIHDWRSGNLDVDFISVPSCNECFDLLKNENSGTLEPRIAVLKTRLAEKYKKATRVFNHWSMEEIEEMDAAFQISLKGGMRLGKETLSRLNFAGFDYEVNGNITRVGKVRCEVFKVFDQEFDSFREALAFACKTYQIKKSRLSQLYFDNDESFDKAVEAFHALVDKHI
;
A
#
# COMPACT_ATOMS: atom_id res chain seq x y z
N MET A 1 18.13 26.70 14.96
CA MET A 1 19.20 26.39 13.98
C MET A 1 18.55 25.93 12.68
N LYS A 2 19.06 26.34 11.51
CA LYS A 2 18.61 25.79 10.21
C LYS A 2 19.29 24.44 9.99
N TYR A 3 18.61 23.36 10.33
CA TYR A 3 19.13 22.00 10.22
C TYR A 3 19.02 21.42 8.80
N GLU A 4 18.21 22.03 7.93
CA GLU A 4 18.02 21.62 6.53
C GLU A 4 19.33 21.52 5.73
N LYS A 5 20.34 22.33 6.10
CA LYS A 5 21.66 22.32 5.45
C LYS A 5 22.43 20.99 5.55
N TYR A 6 22.02 20.11 6.45
CA TYR A 6 22.64 18.80 6.63
C TYR A 6 22.06 17.73 5.70
N TYR A 7 21.01 18.06 4.95
CA TYR A 7 20.27 17.09 4.15
C TYR A 7 20.59 17.22 2.67
N THR A 8 20.90 16.10 2.04
CA THR A 8 21.08 16.03 0.58
C THR A 8 19.74 15.76 -0.10
N PRO A 9 19.36 16.51 -1.14
CA PRO A 9 18.12 16.25 -1.83
C PRO A 9 18.17 14.94 -2.62
N LEU A 10 17.15 14.10 -2.43
CA LEU A 10 16.84 12.97 -3.30
C LEU A 10 16.11 13.49 -4.54
N ARG A 11 16.61 13.11 -5.72
CA ARG A 11 16.06 13.55 -7.01
C ARG A 11 15.66 12.37 -7.86
N ALA A 12 14.49 12.44 -8.48
CA ALA A 12 14.10 11.46 -9.50
C ALA A 12 15.07 11.51 -10.69
N VAL A 13 15.45 10.34 -11.21
CA VAL A 13 16.33 10.23 -12.39
C VAL A 13 15.54 10.48 -13.67
N ASN A 14 14.30 9.99 -13.74
CA ASN A 14 13.46 10.09 -14.93
C ASN A 14 12.49 11.27 -14.83
N ALA A 15 12.32 12.00 -15.93
CA ALA A 15 11.42 13.16 -15.99
C ALA A 15 9.95 12.81 -15.67
N ALA A 16 9.52 11.58 -15.97
CA ALA A 16 8.18 11.09 -15.66
C ALA A 16 7.88 11.02 -14.14
N ASP A 17 8.93 11.00 -13.31
CA ASP A 17 8.83 10.91 -11.86
C ASP A 17 9.12 12.24 -11.14
N PHE A 18 9.32 13.31 -11.91
CA PHE A 18 9.48 14.65 -11.34
C PHE A 18 8.22 15.07 -10.58
N ASN A 19 8.40 15.77 -9.46
CA ASN A 19 7.32 16.22 -8.58
C ASN A 19 6.42 15.09 -8.05
N ARG A 20 6.95 13.87 -7.92
CA ARG A 20 6.21 12.75 -7.32
C ARG A 20 6.72 12.46 -5.91
N CYS A 21 5.79 12.13 -5.02
CA CYS A 21 6.04 11.62 -3.69
C CYS A 21 6.82 10.30 -3.79
N ILE A 22 8.00 10.23 -3.19
CA ILE A 22 8.84 9.01 -3.21
C ILE A 22 8.10 7.82 -2.60
N TYR A 23 7.21 8.09 -1.65
CA TYR A 23 6.58 7.04 -0.88
C TYR A 23 5.36 6.39 -1.54
N CYS A 24 4.61 7.15 -2.35
CA CYS A 24 3.32 6.67 -2.87
C CYS A 24 3.00 7.11 -4.31
N GLY A 25 3.89 7.85 -4.96
CA GLY A 25 3.73 8.26 -6.37
C GLY A 25 2.69 9.36 -6.64
N CYS A 26 2.04 9.89 -5.61
CA CYS A 26 1.16 11.07 -5.72
C CYS A 26 1.97 12.34 -6.01
N GLU A 27 1.28 13.43 -6.35
CA GLU A 27 1.93 14.74 -6.51
C GLU A 27 2.62 15.19 -5.21
N MET A 28 3.86 15.64 -5.34
CA MET A 28 4.64 16.21 -4.25
C MET A 28 4.02 17.55 -3.83
N ALA A 29 3.91 17.73 -2.51
CA ALA A 29 3.52 19.01 -1.92
C ALA A 29 4.68 19.68 -1.17
N ARG A 30 5.58 18.89 -0.56
CA ARG A 30 6.68 19.39 0.26
C ARG A 30 7.80 18.36 0.42
N ASN A 31 8.94 18.80 0.95
CA ASN A 31 10.01 17.88 1.36
C ASN A 31 9.73 17.29 2.75
N ASP A 32 9.98 15.99 2.89
CA ASP A 32 10.17 15.30 4.16
C ASP A 32 11.66 15.09 4.40
N PHE A 33 12.09 15.04 5.66
CA PHE A 33 13.50 14.91 6.03
C PHE A 33 13.73 13.58 6.74
N ILE A 34 14.78 12.87 6.33
CA ILE A 34 15.14 11.55 6.86
C ILE A 34 16.59 11.61 7.35
N PRO A 35 16.85 11.48 8.67
CA PRO A 35 15.86 11.44 9.76
C PRO A 35 15.09 12.76 9.90
N PRO A 36 13.92 12.80 10.56
CA PRO A 36 13.20 14.06 10.77
C PRO A 36 14.05 15.06 11.56
N ILE A 37 14.02 16.33 11.14
CA ILE A 37 14.79 17.41 11.77
C ILE A 37 14.55 17.49 13.28
N LYS A 38 13.32 17.22 13.74
CA LYS A 38 12.97 17.27 15.17
C LYS A 38 13.70 16.22 16.03
N PHE A 39 14.24 15.18 15.42
CA PHE A 39 15.00 14.11 16.06
C PHE A 39 16.50 14.17 15.73
N ILE A 40 16.97 15.25 15.09
CA ILE A 40 18.35 15.33 14.58
C ILE A 40 19.42 15.08 15.66
N HIS A 41 19.15 15.45 16.91
CA HIS A 41 20.08 15.26 18.02
C HIS A 41 20.23 13.78 18.41
N ASP A 42 19.22 12.96 18.17
CA ASP A 42 19.26 11.52 18.43
C ASP A 42 20.19 10.81 17.44
N TRP A 43 20.29 11.33 16.22
CA TRP A 43 21.04 10.71 15.12
C TRP A 43 22.49 11.21 15.00
N ARG A 44 22.76 12.44 15.46
CA ARG A 44 24.08 13.07 15.26
C ARG A 44 25.17 12.57 16.20
N SER A 45 24.80 11.86 17.27
CA SER A 45 25.71 11.42 18.34
C SER A 45 26.16 9.97 18.22
N GLY A 46 25.60 9.19 17.28
CA GLY A 46 25.92 7.78 17.09
C GLY A 46 26.51 7.47 15.71
N ASN A 47 27.39 6.48 15.63
CA ASN A 47 27.75 5.79 14.38
C ASN A 47 26.53 4.95 13.90
N LEU A 48 25.45 5.62 13.55
CA LEU A 48 24.19 5.02 13.12
C LEU A 48 24.12 5.08 11.60
N ASP A 49 23.53 4.05 11.00
CA ASP A 49 23.23 4.02 9.56
C ASP A 49 22.08 4.98 9.27
N VAL A 50 22.39 6.14 8.67
CA VAL A 50 21.45 7.26 8.46
C VAL A 50 21.71 7.95 7.13
N ASP A 51 20.62 8.31 6.44
CA ASP A 51 20.72 8.85 5.09
C ASP A 51 21.04 10.35 5.07
N PHE A 52 20.50 11.13 6.02
CA PHE A 52 20.49 12.60 5.95
C PHE A 52 20.06 13.12 4.57
N ILE A 53 18.87 12.71 4.13
CA ILE A 53 18.28 13.11 2.85
C ILE A 53 16.98 13.89 3.00
N SER A 54 16.72 14.81 2.08
CA SER A 54 15.40 15.43 1.91
C SER A 54 14.69 14.79 0.73
N VAL A 55 13.50 14.26 0.94
CA VAL A 55 12.76 13.49 -0.07
C VAL A 55 11.43 14.17 -0.42
N PRO A 56 10.97 14.06 -1.68
CA PRO A 56 9.69 14.60 -2.08
C PRO A 56 8.52 13.83 -1.46
N SER A 57 7.56 14.53 -0.86
CA SER A 57 6.41 13.92 -0.18
C SER A 57 5.11 14.67 -0.49
N CYS A 58 3.99 13.93 -0.60
CA CYS A 58 2.66 14.53 -0.59
C CYS A 58 2.25 14.90 0.84
N ASN A 59 1.26 15.78 1.00
CA ASN A 59 0.82 16.24 2.33
C ASN A 59 0.43 15.07 3.25
N GLU A 60 -0.27 14.09 2.71
CA GLU A 60 -0.73 12.96 3.51
C GLU A 60 0.41 12.07 3.99
N CYS A 61 1.35 11.70 3.11
CA CYS A 61 2.48 10.87 3.51
C CYS A 61 3.34 11.58 4.55
N PHE A 62 3.56 12.88 4.38
CA PHE A 62 4.21 13.72 5.38
C PHE A 62 3.47 13.69 6.73
N ASP A 63 2.15 13.91 6.73
CA ASP A 63 1.36 13.95 7.96
C ASP A 63 1.30 12.59 8.68
N LEU A 64 1.24 11.49 7.92
CA LEU A 64 1.29 10.14 8.46
C LEU A 64 2.66 9.82 9.07
N LEU A 65 3.75 10.41 8.56
CA LEU A 65 5.12 10.15 8.99
C LEU A 65 5.71 11.22 9.92
N LYS A 66 4.98 12.30 10.23
CA LYS A 66 5.50 13.44 11.01
C LYS A 66 6.07 13.08 12.38
N ASN A 67 5.64 11.95 12.96
CA ASN A 67 6.10 11.43 14.24
C ASN A 67 6.98 10.18 14.12
N GLU A 68 7.30 9.74 12.91
CA GLU A 68 8.12 8.56 12.68
C GLU A 68 9.61 8.91 12.80
N ASN A 69 10.35 8.21 13.67
CA ASN A 69 11.78 8.43 13.91
C ASN A 69 12.63 7.36 13.22
N SER A 70 12.45 7.19 11.91
CA SER A 70 13.30 6.32 11.09
C SER A 70 14.49 7.12 10.54
N GLY A 71 15.69 6.53 10.60
CA GLY A 71 16.95 7.13 10.13
C GLY A 71 17.24 6.96 8.63
N THR A 72 16.56 6.01 7.98
CA THR A 72 16.71 5.67 6.57
C THR A 72 15.36 5.60 5.85
N LEU A 73 15.40 5.63 4.51
CA LEU A 73 14.21 5.68 3.65
C LEU A 73 13.34 4.43 3.74
N GLU A 74 13.92 3.23 3.71
CA GLU A 74 13.22 1.95 3.60
C GLU A 74 12.34 1.64 4.82
N PRO A 75 12.81 1.73 6.08
CA PRO A 75 11.95 1.57 7.25
C PRO A 75 10.81 2.58 7.26
N ARG A 76 11.07 3.81 6.79
CA ARG A 76 10.07 4.86 6.72
C ARG A 76 8.98 4.56 5.69
N ILE A 77 9.35 4.00 4.53
CA ILE A 77 8.39 3.48 3.53
C ILE A 77 7.53 2.37 4.15
N ALA A 78 8.14 1.41 4.85
CA ALA A 78 7.42 0.30 5.48
C ALA A 78 6.38 0.81 6.49
N VAL A 79 6.77 1.74 7.36
CA VAL A 79 5.84 2.37 8.32
C VAL A 79 4.72 3.11 7.60
N LEU A 80 5.01 3.86 6.54
CA LEU A 80 3.98 4.54 5.78
C LEU A 80 2.96 3.54 5.21
N LYS A 81 3.42 2.47 4.56
CA LYS A 81 2.53 1.48 3.94
C LYS A 81 1.55 0.90 4.96
N THR A 82 2.03 0.58 6.17
CA THR A 82 1.17 0.14 7.28
C THR A 82 0.15 1.19 7.69
N ARG A 83 0.58 2.45 7.90
CA ARG A 83 -0.33 3.54 8.32
C ARG A 83 -1.36 3.88 7.25
N LEU A 84 -0.96 3.86 5.99
CA LEU A 84 -1.83 4.14 4.85
C LEU A 84 -2.87 3.03 4.66
N ALA A 85 -2.44 1.76 4.78
CA ALA A 85 -3.33 0.60 4.71
C ALA A 85 -4.39 0.65 5.82
N GLU A 86 -4.00 0.96 7.06
CA GLU A 86 -4.93 1.06 8.17
C GLU A 86 -5.91 2.23 7.99
N LYS A 87 -5.42 3.42 7.59
CA LYS A 87 -6.26 4.60 7.34
C LYS A 87 -7.37 4.33 6.33
N TYR A 88 -7.07 3.57 5.28
CA TYR A 88 -7.98 3.33 4.16
C TYR A 88 -8.57 1.91 4.12
N LYS A 89 -8.42 1.14 5.19
CA LYS A 89 -8.87 -0.26 5.30
C LYS A 89 -10.31 -0.49 4.83
N LYS A 90 -11.22 0.42 5.18
CA LYS A 90 -12.63 0.37 4.75
C LYS A 90 -12.80 0.53 3.24
N ALA A 91 -12.09 1.48 2.63
CA ALA A 91 -12.17 1.74 1.19
C ALA A 91 -11.59 0.58 0.38
N THR A 92 -10.43 0.06 0.81
CA THR A 92 -9.82 -1.14 0.22
C THR A 92 -10.75 -2.34 0.29
N ARG A 93 -11.43 -2.54 1.43
CA ARG A 93 -12.44 -3.60 1.57
C ARG A 93 -13.59 -3.42 0.58
N VAL A 94 -14.13 -2.21 0.45
CA VAL A 94 -15.20 -1.93 -0.53
C VAL A 94 -14.73 -2.28 -1.94
N PHE A 95 -13.55 -1.79 -2.35
CA PHE A 95 -13.00 -2.06 -3.67
C PHE A 95 -12.82 -3.56 -3.98
N ASN A 96 -12.37 -4.34 -3.01
CA ASN A 96 -12.18 -5.79 -3.18
C ASN A 96 -13.51 -6.57 -3.17
N HIS A 97 -14.52 -6.09 -2.45
CA HIS A 97 -15.77 -6.83 -2.20
C HIS A 97 -16.92 -6.47 -3.12
N TRP A 98 -16.87 -5.35 -3.84
CA TRP A 98 -17.98 -4.91 -4.68
C TRP A 98 -17.56 -4.82 -6.15
N SER A 99 -18.42 -5.32 -7.03
CA SER A 99 -18.34 -5.09 -8.47
C SER A 99 -19.21 -3.89 -8.86
N MET A 100 -19.01 -3.36 -10.07
CA MET A 100 -19.83 -2.22 -10.52
C MET A 100 -21.26 -2.66 -10.79
N GLU A 101 -21.43 -3.88 -11.29
CA GLU A 101 -22.73 -4.52 -11.54
C GLU A 101 -23.50 -4.70 -10.22
N GLU A 102 -22.85 -5.23 -9.17
CA GLU A 102 -23.44 -5.36 -7.82
C GLU A 102 -23.87 -4.01 -7.25
N ILE A 103 -23.14 -2.93 -7.55
CA ILE A 103 -23.47 -1.58 -7.09
C ILE A 103 -24.67 -1.02 -7.87
N GLU A 104 -24.77 -1.25 -9.17
CA GLU A 104 -25.85 -0.71 -10.01
C GLU A 104 -27.23 -1.22 -9.63
N GLU A 105 -27.31 -2.39 -8.99
CA GLU A 105 -28.55 -2.97 -8.45
C GLU A 105 -28.98 -2.34 -7.10
N MET A 106 -28.15 -1.51 -6.47
CA MET A 106 -28.42 -0.91 -5.16
C MET A 106 -29.21 0.41 -5.27
N ASP A 107 -29.77 0.87 -4.15
CA ASP A 107 -30.43 2.18 -4.09
C ASP A 107 -29.46 3.34 -4.34
N ALA A 108 -29.99 4.45 -4.87
CA ALA A 108 -29.19 5.57 -5.34
C ALA A 108 -28.29 6.20 -4.26
N ALA A 109 -28.75 6.25 -3.00
CA ALA A 109 -27.96 6.82 -1.91
C ALA A 109 -26.77 5.91 -1.56
N PHE A 110 -27.01 4.60 -1.55
CA PHE A 110 -25.97 3.60 -1.30
C PHE A 110 -24.97 3.50 -2.46
N GLN A 111 -25.43 3.66 -3.70
CA GLN A 111 -24.56 3.71 -4.90
C GLN A 111 -23.50 4.81 -4.80
N ILE A 112 -23.87 6.02 -4.37
CA ILE A 112 -22.94 7.15 -4.27
C ILE A 112 -21.82 6.82 -3.29
N SER A 113 -22.18 6.28 -2.12
CA SER A 113 -21.22 5.88 -1.09
C SER A 113 -20.28 4.77 -1.58
N LEU A 114 -20.82 3.72 -2.21
CA LEU A 114 -20.03 2.60 -2.73
C LEU A 114 -19.10 3.06 -3.86
N LYS A 115 -19.58 3.84 -4.83
CA LYS A 115 -18.74 4.39 -5.92
C LYS A 115 -17.58 5.23 -5.37
N GLY A 116 -17.83 6.03 -4.33
CA GLY A 116 -16.78 6.75 -3.61
C GLY A 116 -15.75 5.82 -2.97
N GLY A 117 -16.21 4.78 -2.27
CA GLY A 117 -15.36 3.76 -1.66
C GLY A 117 -14.54 2.97 -2.69
N MET A 118 -15.13 2.63 -3.83
CA MET A 118 -14.47 1.93 -4.95
C MET A 118 -13.30 2.75 -5.50
N ARG A 119 -13.54 4.04 -5.81
CA ARG A 119 -12.49 4.91 -6.34
C ARG A 119 -11.35 5.08 -5.33
N LEU A 120 -11.69 5.36 -4.08
CA LEU A 120 -10.70 5.55 -3.02
C LEU A 120 -9.91 4.27 -2.74
N GLY A 121 -10.56 3.10 -2.74
CA GLY A 121 -9.89 1.81 -2.54
C GLY A 121 -8.94 1.47 -3.69
N LYS A 122 -9.34 1.72 -4.95
CA LYS A 122 -8.46 1.56 -6.12
C LYS A 122 -7.22 2.43 -6.03
N GLU A 123 -7.40 3.72 -5.71
CA GLU A 123 -6.29 4.65 -5.53
C GLU A 123 -5.37 4.22 -4.38
N THR A 124 -5.95 3.80 -3.25
CA THR A 124 -5.20 3.31 -2.09
C THR A 124 -4.31 2.12 -2.45
N LEU A 125 -4.85 1.12 -3.15
CA LEU A 125 -4.07 -0.04 -3.59
C LEU A 125 -2.94 0.36 -4.54
N SER A 126 -3.19 1.27 -5.48
CA SER A 126 -2.15 1.80 -6.36
C SER A 126 -1.01 2.46 -5.57
N ARG A 127 -1.34 3.15 -4.47
CA ARG A 127 -0.36 3.81 -3.59
C ARG A 127 0.41 2.83 -2.72
N LEU A 128 -0.25 1.78 -2.19
CA LEU A 128 0.39 0.72 -1.40
C LEU A 128 1.35 -0.12 -2.25
N ASN A 129 0.96 -0.39 -3.50
CA ASN A 129 1.74 -1.15 -4.47
C ASN A 129 2.79 -0.30 -5.19
N PHE A 130 2.87 1.00 -4.89
CA PHE A 130 3.92 1.84 -5.44
C PHE A 130 5.29 1.36 -4.96
N ALA A 131 6.17 1.08 -5.94
CA ALA A 131 7.51 0.56 -5.72
C ALA A 131 8.52 1.65 -5.30
N GLY A 132 8.22 2.91 -5.64
CA GLY A 132 9.23 3.96 -5.76
C GLY A 132 9.59 4.23 -7.22
N PHE A 133 10.59 5.08 -7.44
CA PHE A 133 11.17 5.39 -8.74
C PHE A 133 12.69 5.48 -8.60
N ASP A 134 13.41 5.32 -9.71
CA ASP A 134 14.86 5.52 -9.73
C ASP A 134 15.24 6.92 -9.25
N TYR A 135 16.17 7.01 -8.32
CA TYR A 135 16.57 8.27 -7.71
C TYR A 135 18.08 8.44 -7.58
N GLU A 136 18.51 9.68 -7.47
CA GLU A 136 19.90 10.09 -7.26
C GLU A 136 20.02 10.82 -5.93
N VAL A 137 21.08 10.49 -5.18
CA VAL A 137 21.54 11.19 -3.98
C VAL A 137 23.06 11.33 -4.05
N ASN A 138 23.56 12.57 -4.02
CA ASN A 138 24.99 12.88 -4.01
C ASN A 138 25.81 12.19 -5.14
N GLY A 139 25.25 12.15 -6.34
CA GLY A 139 25.84 11.53 -7.53
C GLY A 139 25.63 10.01 -7.62
N ASN A 140 25.11 9.36 -6.58
CA ASN A 140 24.83 7.92 -6.57
C ASN A 140 23.40 7.65 -7.02
N ILE A 141 23.24 6.79 -8.03
CA ILE A 141 21.94 6.41 -8.55
C ILE A 141 21.49 5.09 -7.91
N THR A 142 20.34 5.12 -7.24
CA THR A 142 19.61 3.94 -6.81
C THR A 142 18.59 3.56 -7.87
N ARG A 143 18.68 2.33 -8.37
CA ARG A 143 17.70 1.74 -9.29
C ARG A 143 16.66 0.98 -8.50
N VAL A 144 15.42 1.44 -8.54
CA VAL A 144 14.31 0.80 -7.84
C VAL A 144 13.82 -0.36 -8.69
N GLY A 145 13.90 -1.58 -8.14
CA GLY A 145 13.43 -2.77 -8.82
C GLY A 145 11.95 -2.67 -9.18
N LYS A 146 11.57 -3.15 -10.37
CA LYS A 146 10.15 -3.33 -10.70
C LYS A 146 9.57 -4.36 -9.73
N VAL A 147 8.52 -3.98 -9.00
CA VAL A 147 7.76 -4.90 -8.16
C VAL A 147 7.23 -6.02 -9.05
N ARG A 148 7.50 -7.28 -8.66
CA ARG A 148 6.82 -8.44 -9.25
C ARG A 148 5.35 -8.32 -8.86
N CYS A 149 4.43 -8.37 -9.83
CA CYS A 149 3.02 -8.51 -9.51
C CYS A 149 2.85 -9.77 -8.67
N GLU A 150 2.28 -9.60 -7.47
CA GLU A 150 1.84 -10.74 -6.67
C GLU A 150 0.77 -11.48 -7.47
N VAL A 151 1.05 -12.73 -7.81
CA VAL A 151 0.10 -13.60 -8.49
C VAL A 151 -0.76 -14.25 -7.43
N PHE A 152 -2.08 -14.03 -7.51
CA PHE A 152 -3.05 -14.68 -6.63
C PHE A 152 -3.36 -16.06 -7.20
N LYS A 153 -3.26 -17.09 -6.38
CA LYS A 153 -3.56 -18.47 -6.78
C LYS A 153 -4.85 -18.95 -6.16
N VAL A 154 -5.65 -19.64 -6.96
CA VAL A 154 -6.80 -20.44 -6.53
C VAL A 154 -6.60 -21.83 -7.13
N PHE A 155 -5.94 -22.70 -6.38
CA PHE A 155 -5.38 -23.97 -6.83
C PHE A 155 -4.50 -23.76 -8.07
N ASP A 156 -4.82 -24.44 -9.18
CA ASP A 156 -4.04 -24.38 -10.42
C ASP A 156 -4.31 -23.12 -11.27
N GLN A 157 -5.17 -22.20 -10.81
CA GLN A 157 -5.48 -20.96 -11.53
C GLN A 157 -4.78 -19.75 -10.93
N GLU A 158 -4.18 -18.95 -11.79
CA GLU A 158 -3.44 -17.73 -11.46
C GLU A 158 -4.23 -16.49 -11.88
N PHE A 159 -4.20 -15.46 -11.03
CA PHE A 159 -4.90 -14.20 -11.23
C PHE A 159 -4.00 -13.01 -10.92
N ASP A 160 -4.17 -11.91 -11.64
CA ASP A 160 -3.40 -10.68 -11.47
C ASP A 160 -3.93 -9.81 -10.32
N SER A 161 -5.08 -10.17 -9.74
CA SER A 161 -5.67 -9.42 -8.63
C SER A 161 -6.45 -10.28 -7.64
N PHE A 162 -6.39 -9.88 -6.37
CA PHE A 162 -7.21 -10.47 -5.29
C PHE A 162 -8.70 -10.49 -5.64
N ARG A 163 -9.20 -9.43 -6.29
CA ARG A 163 -10.62 -9.30 -6.64
C ARG A 163 -11.05 -10.34 -7.68
N GLU A 164 -10.24 -10.59 -8.70
CA GLU A 164 -10.52 -11.62 -9.71
C GLU A 164 -10.45 -13.01 -9.10
N ALA A 165 -9.40 -13.30 -8.32
CA ALA A 165 -9.26 -14.56 -7.60
C ALA A 165 -10.45 -14.82 -6.66
N LEU A 166 -10.87 -13.81 -5.89
CA LEU A 166 -12.02 -13.90 -4.99
C LEU A 166 -13.32 -14.16 -5.76
N ALA A 167 -13.56 -13.42 -6.86
CA ALA A 167 -14.75 -13.60 -7.67
C ALA A 167 -14.81 -15.00 -8.30
N PHE A 168 -13.69 -15.48 -8.83
CA PHE A 168 -13.56 -16.84 -9.36
C PHE A 168 -13.85 -17.89 -8.27
N ALA A 169 -13.16 -17.81 -7.14
CA ALA A 169 -13.30 -18.78 -6.06
C ALA A 169 -14.72 -18.80 -5.47
N CYS A 170 -15.35 -17.64 -5.29
CA CYS A 170 -16.75 -17.55 -4.86
C CYS A 170 -17.70 -18.26 -5.82
N LYS A 171 -17.52 -18.06 -7.13
CA LYS A 171 -18.36 -18.68 -8.15
C LYS A 171 -18.12 -20.19 -8.24
N THR A 172 -16.86 -20.62 -8.19
CA THR A 172 -16.47 -22.01 -8.38
C THR A 172 -16.85 -22.88 -7.18
N TYR A 173 -16.59 -22.40 -5.96
CA TYR A 173 -16.81 -23.16 -4.73
C TYR A 173 -18.12 -22.77 -4.01
N GLN A 174 -18.92 -21.88 -4.60
CA GLN A 174 -20.22 -21.44 -4.07
C GLN A 174 -20.13 -20.86 -2.64
N ILE A 175 -19.00 -20.23 -2.31
CA ILE A 175 -18.76 -19.59 -1.00
C ILE A 175 -19.10 -18.11 -1.09
N LYS A 176 -19.88 -17.60 -0.13
CA LYS A 176 -20.20 -16.16 -0.05
C LYS A 176 -18.92 -15.32 0.04
N LYS A 177 -18.85 -14.23 -0.74
CA LYS A 177 -17.70 -13.32 -0.85
C LYS A 177 -17.16 -12.80 0.48
N SER A 178 -18.06 -12.40 1.38
CA SER A 178 -17.68 -11.96 2.73
C SER A 178 -17.05 -13.06 3.58
N ARG A 179 -17.55 -14.31 3.46
CA ARG A 179 -17.03 -15.46 4.20
C ARG A 179 -15.69 -15.90 3.64
N LEU A 180 -15.56 -15.99 2.32
CA LEU A 180 -14.31 -16.40 1.68
C LEU A 180 -13.20 -15.39 1.90
N SER A 181 -13.49 -14.09 1.81
CA SER A 181 -12.48 -13.07 2.12
C SER A 181 -12.02 -13.12 3.57
N GLN A 182 -12.91 -13.42 4.53
CA GLN A 182 -12.51 -13.59 5.92
C GLN A 182 -11.58 -14.81 6.07
N LEU A 183 -11.99 -15.95 5.49
CA LEU A 183 -11.19 -17.17 5.54
C LEU A 183 -9.82 -17.01 4.87
N TYR A 184 -9.71 -16.22 3.81
CA TYR A 184 -8.43 -15.90 3.18
C TYR A 184 -7.45 -15.26 4.18
N PHE A 185 -7.87 -14.21 4.89
CA PHE A 185 -7.02 -13.55 5.89
C PHE A 185 -6.77 -14.42 7.13
N ASP A 186 -7.71 -15.28 7.49
CA ASP A 186 -7.56 -16.21 8.61
C ASP A 186 -6.62 -17.39 8.28
N ASN A 187 -6.32 -17.63 7.00
CA ASN A 187 -5.55 -18.80 6.53
C ASN A 187 -4.34 -18.38 5.66
N ASP A 188 -3.49 -17.53 6.22
CA ASP A 188 -2.21 -17.10 5.62
C ASP A 188 -2.32 -16.50 4.22
N GLU A 189 -3.42 -15.78 3.93
CA GLU A 189 -3.63 -15.12 2.64
C GLU A 189 -3.59 -16.11 1.45
N SER A 190 -4.14 -17.31 1.66
CA SER A 190 -4.24 -18.37 0.64
C SER A 190 -5.70 -18.73 0.35
N PHE A 191 -6.11 -18.64 -0.91
CA PHE A 191 -7.46 -19.07 -1.31
C PHE A 191 -7.64 -20.58 -1.17
N ASP A 192 -6.62 -21.37 -1.48
CA ASP A 192 -6.66 -22.84 -1.39
C ASP A 192 -6.98 -23.27 0.03
N LYS A 193 -6.18 -22.79 1.00
CA LYS A 193 -6.41 -23.05 2.43
C LYS A 193 -7.78 -22.54 2.88
N ALA A 194 -8.21 -21.37 2.41
CA ALA A 194 -9.50 -20.81 2.77
C ALA A 194 -10.69 -21.65 2.27
N VAL A 195 -10.60 -22.20 1.05
CA VAL A 195 -11.61 -23.09 0.46
C VAL A 195 -11.62 -24.43 1.20
N GLU A 196 -10.45 -25.03 1.44
CA GLU A 196 -10.32 -26.28 2.20
C GLU A 196 -10.88 -26.14 3.62
N ALA A 197 -10.54 -25.05 4.32
CA ALA A 197 -11.06 -24.76 5.65
C ALA A 197 -12.58 -24.59 5.65
N PHE A 198 -13.17 -23.99 4.60
CA PHE A 198 -14.61 -23.88 4.48
C PHE A 198 -15.28 -25.25 4.37
N HIS A 199 -14.83 -26.11 3.47
CA HIS A 199 -15.41 -27.44 3.29
C HIS A 199 -15.23 -28.32 4.53
N ALA A 200 -14.06 -28.28 5.17
CA ALA A 200 -13.83 -29.02 6.41
C ALA A 200 -14.76 -28.58 7.56
N LEU A 201 -15.22 -27.32 7.57
CA LEU A 201 -16.22 -26.85 8.52
C LEU A 201 -17.62 -27.37 8.17
N VAL A 202 -17.99 -27.39 6.88
CA VAL A 202 -19.30 -27.91 6.44
C VAL A 202 -19.40 -29.41 6.72
N ASP A 203 -18.36 -30.18 6.41
CA ASP A 203 -18.33 -31.63 6.61
C ASP A 203 -18.42 -32.05 8.09
N LYS A 204 -18.00 -31.20 9.02
CA LYS A 204 -18.13 -31.44 10.47
C LYS A 204 -19.54 -31.15 11.03
N HIS A 205 -20.40 -30.50 10.25
CA HIS A 205 -21.77 -30.14 10.64
C HIS A 205 -22.84 -31.01 9.95
N ILE A 206 -22.40 -32.05 9.24
CA ILE A 206 -23.21 -33.13 8.67
C ILE A 206 -22.95 -34.40 9.49
#